data_AF-A0A8C4S198-F1
#
_entry.id   AF-A0A8C4S198-F1
#
_cell.length_a   1.000
_cell.length_b   1.000
_cell.length_c   1.000
_cell.angle_alpha   90.00
_cell.angle_beta   90.00
_cell.angle_gamma   90.00
#
_symmetry.space_group_name_H-M   'P 1'
#
loop_
_entity.id
_entity.type
_entity.pdbx_description
1 polymer ?
#
loop_
_entity_poly.entity_id
_entity_poly.type
_entity_poly.pdbx_seq_one_letter_code
_entity_poly.pdbx_strand_id
1 'polypeptide(L)'
;MVYCVHYTMLWFNVRPAYTVFLLSGLALLGCCEGWKYFYSEDTMDYDHARKWCTENYTDLVAIQNQEEIEYLNKVIPRMKVYYWIGLRKIDGIWTWVGTKKPLVKEAENWASREPNNQKLGEDCVEIYIKRNTDQGKWNDELCTIKKHALCYQADCNNSSCSGNGVCEEKINNYTCRCHEGFFGPICQYKSACSILHTPANGRMNCTHPFRNFNYNSSCEFDCNKGFIRKGVGTLRCTEFREWSALQPVCQASECNILHAPAYGSMNCFHPFKNFSYNSSCDFDCNKGFIRKGVGTLRCTESGKWSDLLPKCQGRTNFYFFTGKTDHRLCSGTVPESSWLPSVLPLYKFGNVCFFLSFLYLIVSACTSQPTLAHGRMNCSHPFGNFSYNSSCNFDCNDGFIRKGAKTLRCTEFGEWSGQTPACQASVCTSLTTPNHGSIKCSHPFGNFSYNSSCDFDCNKGFIRKGDGTVYCTESGKWSTLQPECQAVTCSILKTLDHGTMTCSHPFGNFTYTTNCTFECKEGFLLIGNDVTECTASGKWSLPVPTCQKYEQSLTSGRCASFLFSFIILKSKSLLNDFVVWLYS
;
A
#
# COMPACT_ATOMS: atom_id res chain seq x y z
N MET A 1 36.19 -29.12 -11.03
CA MET A 1 35.52 -29.92 -12.07
C MET A 1 34.04 -29.56 -12.05
N VAL A 2 33.56 -28.92 -13.12
CA VAL A 2 32.13 -28.68 -13.32
C VAL A 2 31.54 -30.02 -13.75
N TYR A 3 30.66 -30.59 -12.95
CA TYR A 3 29.77 -31.64 -13.42
C TYR A 3 28.46 -30.98 -13.86
N CYS A 4 28.23 -30.96 -15.18
CA CYS A 4 26.92 -30.75 -15.76
C CYS A 4 26.01 -31.91 -15.32
N VAL A 5 24.90 -31.59 -14.65
CA VAL A 5 23.82 -32.58 -14.48
C VAL A 5 22.99 -32.59 -15.76
N HIS A 6 22.98 -33.75 -16.41
CA HIS A 6 22.11 -34.12 -17.52
C HIS A 6 20.63 -33.92 -17.16
N TYR A 7 19.90 -33.13 -17.95
CA TYR A 7 18.45 -33.31 -18.10
C TYR A 7 18.21 -34.31 -19.23
N THR A 8 17.71 -35.50 -18.89
CA THR A 8 17.11 -36.42 -19.86
C THR A 8 15.65 -36.02 -20.07
N MET A 9 15.37 -35.24 -21.11
CA MET A 9 14.01 -35.13 -21.65
C MET A 9 13.75 -36.29 -22.61
N LEU A 10 12.86 -37.19 -22.22
CA LEU A 10 12.24 -38.17 -23.11
C LEU A 10 11.38 -37.43 -24.14
N TRP A 11 11.76 -37.51 -25.42
CA TRP A 11 10.90 -37.12 -26.53
C TRP A 11 10.28 -38.35 -27.19
N PHE A 12 8.94 -38.42 -27.15
CA PHE A 12 8.16 -39.25 -28.07
C PHE A 12 8.10 -38.56 -29.43
N ASN A 13 8.35 -39.33 -30.49
CA ASN A 13 8.21 -38.94 -31.89
C ASN A 13 6.77 -38.51 -32.22
N VAL A 14 6.57 -37.26 -32.63
CA VAL A 14 5.46 -36.89 -33.52
C VAL A 14 5.98 -35.94 -34.61
N ARG A 15 5.56 -36.22 -35.84
CA ARG A 15 5.99 -35.70 -37.15
C ARG A 15 5.78 -34.18 -37.38
N PRO A 16 6.37 -33.60 -38.45
CA PRO A 16 6.85 -32.22 -38.48
C PRO A 16 5.85 -31.24 -39.11
N ALA A 17 5.76 -30.03 -38.58
CA ALA A 17 5.55 -28.81 -39.36
C ALA A 17 5.77 -27.57 -38.47
N TYR A 18 6.40 -26.54 -39.06
CA TYR A 18 6.58 -25.19 -38.53
C TYR A 18 7.74 -24.96 -37.55
N THR A 19 8.96 -24.84 -38.11
CA THR A 19 10.09 -24.16 -37.49
C THR A 19 9.86 -22.65 -37.49
N VAL A 20 9.43 -22.10 -36.36
CA VAL A 20 9.55 -20.68 -36.05
C VAL A 20 10.95 -20.46 -35.47
N PHE A 21 11.80 -19.72 -36.18
CA PHE A 21 13.09 -19.26 -35.67
C PHE A 21 12.87 -18.21 -34.57
N LEU A 22 13.06 -18.59 -33.31
CA LEU A 22 13.26 -17.64 -32.22
C LEU A 22 14.76 -17.54 -31.93
N LEU A 23 15.37 -16.49 -32.50
CA LEU A 23 16.61 -15.90 -32.02
C LEU A 23 16.38 -15.39 -30.60
N SER A 24 16.77 -16.17 -29.58
CA SER A 24 16.99 -15.65 -28.24
C SER A 24 18.48 -15.76 -27.94
N GLY A 25 19.08 -14.60 -27.71
CA GLY A 25 20.51 -14.41 -27.65
C GLY A 25 21.21 -15.33 -26.65
N LEU A 26 22.41 -15.75 -27.03
CA LEU A 26 23.47 -16.05 -26.09
C LEU A 26 23.68 -14.82 -25.20
N ALA A 27 22.97 -14.76 -24.08
CA ALA A 27 23.51 -14.11 -22.91
C ALA A 27 24.69 -14.96 -22.48
N LEU A 28 25.89 -14.59 -22.94
CA LEU A 28 27.12 -14.97 -22.29
C LEU A 28 26.90 -14.68 -20.81
N LEU A 29 26.81 -15.73 -20.00
CA LEU A 29 27.09 -15.66 -18.57
C LEU A 29 28.55 -15.23 -18.48
N GLY A 30 28.78 -13.92 -18.61
CA GLY A 30 29.94 -13.28 -18.05
C GLY A 30 29.92 -13.65 -16.58
N CYS A 31 30.84 -14.53 -16.20
CA CYS A 31 31.24 -14.69 -14.82
C CYS A 31 31.40 -13.28 -14.25
N CYS A 32 30.92 -13.02 -13.02
CA CYS A 32 31.15 -11.77 -12.32
C CYS A 32 32.64 -11.40 -12.45
N GLU A 33 32.95 -10.47 -13.35
CA GLU A 33 34.24 -9.87 -13.40
C GLU A 33 34.13 -8.70 -12.45
N GLY A 34 34.69 -8.90 -11.27
CA GLY A 34 35.12 -7.74 -10.54
C GLY A 34 36.62 -7.72 -10.34
N TRP A 35 37.10 -6.80 -9.51
CA TRP A 35 38.51 -6.43 -9.36
C TRP A 35 39.48 -7.57 -9.55
N LYS A 36 40.12 -7.57 -10.72
CA LYS A 36 41.16 -8.51 -11.09
C LYS A 36 42.52 -7.86 -10.95
N TYR A 37 43.45 -8.62 -10.37
CA TYR A 37 44.83 -8.21 -10.24
C TYR A 37 45.69 -8.95 -11.26
N PHE A 38 46.59 -8.21 -11.87
CA PHE A 38 47.52 -8.70 -12.88
C PHE A 38 48.93 -8.30 -12.50
N TYR A 39 49.90 -9.07 -12.95
CA TYR A 39 51.30 -8.75 -12.72
C TYR A 39 52.15 -9.03 -13.95
N SER A 40 53.23 -8.29 -14.11
CA SER A 40 54.15 -8.50 -15.23
C SER A 40 55.09 -9.67 -14.96
N GLU A 41 55.41 -10.44 -16.00
CA GLU A 41 56.50 -11.42 -15.95
C GLU A 41 57.87 -10.74 -15.96
N ASP A 42 58.01 -9.65 -16.72
CA ASP A 42 59.24 -8.87 -16.80
C ASP A 42 59.34 -7.82 -15.70
N THR A 43 60.58 -7.43 -15.39
CA THR A 43 60.88 -6.39 -14.40
C THR A 43 61.16 -5.05 -15.08
N MET A 44 60.68 -3.97 -14.49
CA MET A 44 60.77 -2.62 -15.02
C MET A 44 60.83 -1.57 -13.91
N ASP A 45 61.29 -0.37 -14.22
CA ASP A 45 61.23 0.76 -13.28
C ASP A 45 59.77 1.22 -13.08
N TYR A 46 59.54 2.09 -12.10
CA TYR A 46 58.19 2.48 -11.72
C TYR A 46 57.39 3.13 -12.85
N ASP A 47 58.01 4.05 -13.60
CA ASP A 47 57.29 4.79 -14.63
C ASP A 47 56.92 3.88 -15.81
N HIS A 48 57.81 2.93 -16.16
CA HIS A 48 57.49 1.88 -17.13
C HIS A 48 56.45 0.88 -16.58
N ALA A 49 56.49 0.54 -15.29
CA ALA A 49 55.48 -0.31 -14.64
C ALA A 49 54.09 0.29 -14.71
N ARG A 50 54.00 1.59 -14.39
CA ARG A 50 52.75 2.34 -14.51
C ARG A 50 52.25 2.35 -15.94
N LYS A 51 53.12 2.70 -16.88
CA LYS A 51 52.77 2.72 -18.30
C LYS A 51 52.24 1.37 -18.76
N TRP A 52 52.93 0.28 -18.41
CA TRP A 52 52.49 -1.08 -18.72
C TRP A 52 51.11 -1.40 -18.14
N CYS A 53 50.85 -1.03 -16.88
CA CYS A 53 49.53 -1.21 -16.28
C CYS A 53 48.45 -0.39 -16.98
N THR A 54 48.71 0.86 -17.34
CA THR A 54 47.72 1.72 -18.02
C THR A 54 47.47 1.34 -19.49
N GLU A 55 48.42 0.69 -20.14
CA GLU A 55 48.27 0.22 -21.52
C GLU A 55 47.49 -1.10 -21.62
N ASN A 56 47.59 -1.95 -20.59
CA ASN A 56 47.00 -3.30 -20.59
C ASN A 56 45.79 -3.45 -19.65
N TYR A 57 45.71 -2.61 -18.62
CA TYR A 57 44.71 -2.67 -17.56
C TYR A 57 44.23 -1.25 -17.16
N THR A 58 43.77 -1.04 -15.91
CA THR A 58 43.36 0.29 -15.43
C THR A 58 44.54 1.15 -14.97
N ASP A 59 45.28 0.74 -13.94
CA ASP A 59 46.52 1.39 -13.50
C ASP A 59 47.27 0.42 -12.54
N LEU A 60 48.38 0.85 -11.96
CA LEU A 60 49.01 0.18 -10.81
C LEU A 60 48.02 0.10 -9.64
N VAL A 61 48.09 -0.99 -8.87
CA VAL A 61 47.15 -1.26 -7.77
C VAL A 61 47.09 -0.10 -6.77
N ALA A 62 45.86 0.35 -6.50
CA ALA A 62 45.54 1.31 -5.46
C ALA A 62 44.82 0.63 -4.30
N ILE A 63 45.59 0.26 -3.27
CA ILE A 63 45.10 -0.57 -2.17
C ILE A 63 44.21 0.25 -1.24
N GLN A 64 42.99 -0.24 -0.99
CA GLN A 64 41.95 0.49 -0.26
C GLN A 64 41.88 0.14 1.23
N ASN A 65 42.21 -1.08 1.61
CA ASN A 65 42.03 -1.57 2.98
C ASN A 65 42.90 -2.81 3.29
N GLN A 66 42.89 -3.23 4.55
CA GLN A 66 43.67 -4.38 5.02
C GLN A 66 43.23 -5.73 4.40
N GLU A 67 41.93 -5.91 4.14
CA GLU A 67 41.42 -7.15 3.53
C GLU A 67 41.98 -7.33 2.11
N GLU A 68 42.13 -6.23 1.36
CA GLU A 68 42.74 -6.24 0.04
C GLU A 68 44.23 -6.64 0.10
N ILE A 69 44.96 -6.15 1.11
CA ILE A 69 46.36 -6.54 1.32
C ILE A 69 46.47 -8.04 1.61
N GLU A 70 45.63 -8.56 2.50
CA GLU A 70 45.60 -9.98 2.84
C GLU A 70 45.27 -10.83 1.61
N TYR A 71 44.30 -10.37 0.80
CA TYR A 71 43.94 -11.02 -0.44
C TYR A 71 45.11 -11.05 -1.44
N LEU A 72 45.71 -9.90 -1.76
CA LEU A 72 46.86 -9.78 -2.66
C LEU A 72 48.00 -10.69 -2.21
N ASN A 73 48.31 -10.65 -0.92
CA ASN A 73 49.36 -11.46 -0.32
C ASN A 73 49.05 -12.97 -0.34
N LYS A 74 47.78 -13.37 -0.44
CA LYS A 74 47.37 -14.77 -0.62
C LYS A 74 47.47 -15.20 -2.08
N VAL A 75 46.96 -14.39 -3.02
CA VAL A 75 46.77 -14.80 -4.42
C VAL A 75 47.97 -14.53 -5.34
N ILE A 76 48.72 -13.46 -5.10
CA ILE A 76 49.87 -13.09 -5.94
C ILE A 76 51.08 -14.00 -5.61
N PRO A 77 51.84 -14.51 -6.60
CA PRO A 77 53.01 -15.34 -6.34
C PRO A 77 54.15 -14.53 -5.71
N ARG A 78 55.01 -15.19 -4.93
CA ARG A 78 56.21 -14.56 -4.39
C ARG A 78 57.23 -14.36 -5.51
N MET A 79 57.70 -13.12 -5.69
CA MET A 79 58.83 -12.80 -6.57
C MET A 79 60.02 -12.31 -5.75
N LYS A 80 61.24 -12.54 -6.26
CA LYS A 80 62.48 -12.16 -5.55
C LYS A 80 62.67 -10.65 -5.45
N VAL A 81 62.23 -9.91 -6.48
CA VAL A 81 62.37 -8.45 -6.58
C VAL A 81 61.09 -7.69 -6.25
N TYR A 82 60.07 -8.40 -5.75
CA TYR A 82 58.76 -7.85 -5.38
C TYR A 82 58.05 -7.10 -6.51
N TYR A 83 57.04 -6.31 -6.15
CA TYR A 83 56.14 -5.64 -7.08
C TYR A 83 56.03 -4.15 -6.78
N TRP A 84 55.92 -3.34 -7.82
CA TRP A 84 55.48 -1.96 -7.74
C TRP A 84 53.98 -1.87 -7.50
N ILE A 85 53.57 -0.99 -6.58
CA ILE A 85 52.16 -0.60 -6.38
C ILE A 85 51.96 0.87 -6.74
N GLY A 86 50.71 1.30 -6.89
CA GLY A 86 50.37 2.64 -7.38
C GLY A 86 50.59 3.78 -6.39
N LEU A 87 51.27 3.54 -5.25
CA LEU A 87 51.53 4.58 -4.26
C LEU A 87 52.84 5.31 -4.61
N ARG A 88 52.80 6.64 -4.66
CA ARG A 88 53.96 7.49 -4.95
C ARG A 88 53.94 8.75 -4.07
N LYS A 89 55.11 9.26 -3.72
CA LYS A 89 55.26 10.55 -3.04
C LYS A 89 55.23 11.68 -4.07
N ILE A 90 54.23 12.56 -3.96
CA ILE A 90 54.05 13.71 -4.85
C ILE A 90 53.90 14.94 -3.95
N ASP A 91 54.78 15.93 -4.11
CA ASP A 91 54.81 17.15 -3.30
C ASP A 91 54.82 16.89 -1.77
N GLY A 92 55.51 15.82 -1.36
CA GLY A 92 55.60 15.40 0.05
C GLY A 92 54.43 14.56 0.57
N ILE A 93 53.41 14.28 -0.25
CA ILE A 93 52.21 13.52 0.13
C ILE A 93 52.17 12.17 -0.61
N TRP A 94 51.99 11.08 0.14
CA TRP A 94 51.76 9.75 -0.43
C TRP A 94 50.39 9.71 -1.12
N THR A 95 50.40 9.50 -2.43
CA THR A 95 49.22 9.58 -3.30
C THR A 95 49.12 8.34 -4.18
N TRP A 96 47.92 7.79 -4.29
CA TRP A 96 47.61 6.71 -5.23
C TRP A 96 47.49 7.29 -6.64
N VAL A 97 48.44 6.98 -7.51
CA VAL A 97 48.55 7.64 -8.82
C VAL A 97 47.38 7.35 -9.76
N GLY A 98 46.74 6.17 -9.63
CA GLY A 98 45.58 5.78 -10.43
C GLY A 98 44.29 6.45 -10.01
N THR A 99 44.03 6.58 -8.70
CA THR A 99 42.80 7.19 -8.17
C THR A 99 42.95 8.68 -7.87
N LYS A 100 44.17 9.21 -7.87
CA LYS A 100 44.55 10.57 -7.48
C LYS A 100 44.12 10.94 -6.05
N LYS A 101 43.95 9.93 -5.19
CA LYS A 101 43.58 10.12 -3.78
C LYS A 101 44.81 10.03 -2.89
N PRO A 102 44.91 10.87 -1.84
CA PRO A 102 45.96 10.72 -0.82
C PRO A 102 45.78 9.39 -0.08
N LEU A 103 46.89 8.86 0.45
CA LEU A 103 46.86 7.71 1.34
C LEU A 103 46.11 8.09 2.63
N VAL A 104 45.16 7.25 3.01
CA VAL A 104 44.42 7.36 4.27
C VAL A 104 45.06 6.45 5.32
N LYS A 105 44.99 6.86 6.59
CA LYS A 105 45.66 6.18 7.70
C LYS A 105 45.18 4.74 7.88
N GLU A 106 43.92 4.47 7.58
CA GLU A 106 43.28 3.16 7.69
C GLU A 106 43.80 2.15 6.66
N ALA A 107 44.41 2.63 5.56
CA ALA A 107 45.01 1.79 4.53
C ALA A 107 46.53 1.65 4.69
N GLU A 108 47.17 2.39 5.61
CA GLU A 108 48.63 2.35 5.80
C GLU A 108 49.10 0.95 6.21
N ASN A 109 50.11 0.44 5.50
CA ASN A 109 50.69 -0.86 5.81
C ASN A 109 52.21 -0.88 5.62
N TRP A 110 52.90 0.13 6.16
CA TRP A 110 54.36 0.26 6.08
C TRP A 110 55.09 -0.84 6.85
N ALA A 111 56.21 -1.32 6.29
CA ALA A 111 57.09 -2.27 6.95
C ALA A 111 57.78 -1.64 8.17
N SER A 112 58.39 -2.49 9.00
CA SER A 112 59.02 -2.02 10.22
C SER A 112 60.12 -1.01 9.91
N ARG A 113 59.94 0.24 10.38
CA ARG A 113 60.81 1.42 10.15
C ARG A 113 60.64 2.12 8.80
N GLU A 114 59.61 1.79 8.03
CA GLU A 114 59.26 2.49 6.79
C GLU A 114 58.13 3.52 6.98
N PRO A 115 58.01 4.54 6.12
CA PRO A 115 58.93 4.89 5.04
C PRO A 115 60.19 5.62 5.56
N ASN A 116 61.37 5.23 5.09
CA ASN A 116 62.65 5.64 5.67
C ASN A 116 63.49 6.61 4.81
N ASN A 117 63.18 6.74 3.51
CA ASN A 117 63.94 7.51 2.53
C ASN A 117 65.47 7.33 2.64
N GLN A 118 65.91 6.10 2.91
CA GLN A 118 67.30 5.71 3.16
C GLN A 118 68.24 6.06 2.01
N LYS A 119 67.77 6.03 0.75
CA LYS A 119 68.60 6.32 -0.43
C LYS A 119 68.46 7.73 -1.02
N LEU A 120 67.72 8.62 -0.35
CA LEU A 120 67.32 9.96 -0.82
C LEU A 120 66.57 9.93 -2.17
N GLY A 121 65.27 10.29 -2.14
CA GLY A 121 64.42 10.33 -3.34
C GLY A 121 63.68 9.01 -3.60
N GLU A 122 63.40 8.25 -2.54
CA GLU A 122 62.59 7.02 -2.58
C GLU A 122 61.10 7.38 -2.67
N ASP A 123 60.69 7.90 -3.82
CA ASP A 123 59.31 8.39 -4.00
C ASP A 123 58.35 7.28 -4.45
N CYS A 124 58.81 6.06 -4.70
CA CYS A 124 58.02 4.94 -5.22
C CYS A 124 57.90 3.81 -4.22
N VAL A 125 56.81 3.02 -4.27
CA VAL A 125 56.51 2.06 -3.21
C VAL A 125 56.40 0.64 -3.76
N GLU A 126 57.09 -0.29 -3.11
CA GLU A 126 56.98 -1.73 -3.36
C GLU A 126 56.16 -2.45 -2.28
N ILE A 127 55.65 -3.64 -2.60
CA ILE A 127 54.91 -4.52 -1.66
C ILE A 127 55.58 -5.88 -1.46
N TYR A 128 55.70 -6.29 -0.20
CA TYR A 128 56.33 -7.55 0.23
C TYR A 128 55.38 -8.76 0.19
N ILE A 129 54.93 -9.14 -1.01
CA ILE A 129 54.10 -10.34 -1.22
C ILE A 129 54.84 -11.59 -0.74
N LYS A 130 54.25 -12.30 0.23
CA LYS A 130 54.73 -13.58 0.77
C LYS A 130 56.18 -13.55 1.27
N ARG A 131 56.67 -12.40 1.75
CA ARG A 131 57.98 -12.27 2.41
C ARG A 131 57.96 -12.95 3.79
N ASN A 132 59.12 -13.44 4.26
CA ASN A 132 59.23 -14.13 5.55
C ASN A 132 58.98 -13.20 6.75
N THR A 133 59.34 -11.92 6.61
CA THR A 133 59.14 -10.85 7.59
C THR A 133 58.39 -9.72 6.92
N ASP A 134 57.59 -8.97 7.68
CA ASP A 134 56.80 -7.84 7.17
C ASP A 134 55.96 -8.20 5.93
N GLN A 135 55.29 -9.36 5.98
CA GLN A 135 54.52 -9.90 4.88
C GLN A 135 53.35 -8.97 4.50
N GLY A 136 53.19 -8.68 3.21
CA GLY A 136 52.16 -7.78 2.68
C GLY A 136 52.43 -6.29 2.93
N LYS A 137 53.47 -5.95 3.69
CA LYS A 137 53.83 -4.58 4.03
C LYS A 137 54.61 -3.86 2.93
N TRP A 138 54.71 -2.54 3.06
CA TRP A 138 55.24 -1.64 2.03
C TRP A 138 56.59 -1.06 2.40
N ASN A 139 57.36 -0.70 1.37
CA ASN A 139 58.66 -0.05 1.50
C ASN A 139 58.78 1.03 0.43
N ASP A 140 59.26 2.21 0.81
CA ASP A 140 59.66 3.22 -0.15
C ASP A 140 61.02 2.85 -0.78
N GLU A 141 61.14 3.06 -2.09
CA GLU A 141 62.30 2.63 -2.87
C GLU A 141 62.52 3.58 -4.05
N LEU A 142 63.75 3.61 -4.56
CA LEU A 142 64.11 4.40 -5.72
C LEU A 142 63.31 3.94 -6.94
N CYS A 143 62.60 4.88 -7.57
CA CYS A 143 61.73 4.60 -8.71
C CYS A 143 62.44 3.91 -9.89
N THR A 144 63.77 4.04 -10.00
CA THR A 144 64.60 3.45 -11.07
C THR A 144 64.89 1.96 -10.88
N ILE A 145 64.56 1.37 -9.73
CA ILE A 145 64.79 -0.05 -9.47
C ILE A 145 63.85 -0.92 -10.31
N LYS A 146 64.36 -2.02 -10.87
CA LYS A 146 63.53 -2.93 -11.67
C LYS A 146 62.77 -3.91 -10.79
N LYS A 147 61.44 -3.88 -10.86
CA LYS A 147 60.51 -4.80 -10.16
C LYS A 147 59.37 -5.20 -11.07
N HIS A 148 58.56 -6.18 -10.67
CA HIS A 148 57.36 -6.54 -11.42
C HIS A 148 56.29 -5.44 -11.23
N ALA A 149 55.47 -5.19 -12.24
CA ALA A 149 54.30 -4.33 -12.11
C ALA A 149 53.16 -5.13 -11.46
N LEU A 150 52.41 -4.53 -10.54
CA LEU A 150 51.15 -5.08 -10.03
C LEU A 150 50.01 -4.13 -10.40
N CYS A 151 49.12 -4.57 -11.27
CA CYS A 151 48.04 -3.79 -11.86
C CYS A 151 46.67 -4.26 -11.37
N TYR A 152 45.67 -3.39 -11.49
CA TYR A 152 44.27 -3.75 -11.34
C TYR A 152 43.46 -3.41 -12.59
N GLN A 153 42.33 -4.09 -12.76
CA GLN A 153 41.27 -3.74 -13.70
C GLN A 153 40.05 -3.28 -12.90
N ALA A 154 39.59 -2.05 -13.13
CA ALA A 154 38.37 -1.50 -12.55
C ALA A 154 37.14 -1.98 -13.32
N ASP A 155 36.05 -2.25 -12.60
CA ASP A 155 34.77 -2.69 -13.17
C ASP A 155 33.70 -1.60 -13.08
N CYS A 156 33.91 -0.60 -12.21
CA CYS A 156 33.06 0.58 -12.19
C CYS A 156 33.25 1.43 -13.45
N ASN A 157 32.14 1.65 -14.14
CA ASN A 157 31.98 2.62 -15.21
C ASN A 157 30.74 3.50 -14.93
N ASN A 158 30.58 4.60 -15.69
CA ASN A 158 29.46 5.53 -15.49
C ASN A 158 28.06 4.88 -15.66
N SER A 159 27.98 3.71 -16.30
CA SER A 159 26.73 2.96 -16.47
C SER A 159 26.57 1.78 -15.50
N SER A 160 27.59 1.43 -14.70
CA SER A 160 27.56 0.24 -13.81
C SER A 160 26.40 0.27 -12.82
N CYS A 161 25.99 1.45 -12.35
CA CYS A 161 24.83 1.64 -11.49
C CYS A 161 23.63 2.25 -12.22
N SER A 162 23.45 1.90 -13.50
CA SER A 162 22.39 2.42 -14.39
C SER A 162 22.33 3.96 -14.49
N GLY A 163 23.41 4.65 -14.11
CA GLY A 163 23.46 6.11 -13.96
C GLY A 163 22.68 6.68 -12.76
N ASN A 164 22.10 5.82 -11.91
CA ASN A 164 21.25 6.22 -10.78
C ASN A 164 21.86 5.85 -9.43
N GLY A 165 23.19 5.74 -9.37
CA GLY A 165 23.91 5.40 -8.15
C GLY A 165 25.39 5.64 -8.29
N VAL A 166 26.07 5.60 -7.15
CA VAL A 166 27.52 5.63 -7.05
C VAL A 166 28.04 4.20 -7.07
N CYS A 167 28.96 3.91 -7.99
CA CYS A 167 29.62 2.62 -8.07
C CYS A 167 30.77 2.55 -7.08
N GLU A 168 30.77 1.50 -6.26
CA GLU A 168 31.76 1.23 -5.22
C GLU A 168 32.44 -0.09 -5.48
N GLU A 169 33.74 -0.03 -5.71
CA GLU A 169 34.57 -1.18 -6.02
C GLU A 169 34.71 -2.15 -4.83
N LYS A 170 34.80 -3.46 -5.12
CA LYS A 170 35.02 -4.54 -4.16
C LYS A 170 36.00 -5.57 -4.72
N ILE A 171 36.60 -6.39 -3.87
CA ILE A 171 37.48 -7.49 -4.32
C ILE A 171 36.68 -8.44 -5.21
N ASN A 172 37.10 -8.61 -6.47
CA ASN A 172 36.38 -9.40 -7.48
C ASN A 172 34.89 -9.02 -7.69
N ASN A 173 34.42 -7.83 -7.31
CA ASN A 173 33.08 -7.32 -7.72
C ASN A 173 32.97 -5.78 -7.66
N TYR A 174 31.83 -5.20 -8.02
CA TYR A 174 31.43 -3.88 -7.56
C TYR A 174 30.06 -3.92 -6.89
N THR A 175 29.75 -2.89 -6.13
CA THR A 175 28.46 -2.67 -5.49
C THR A 175 27.95 -1.28 -5.83
N CYS A 176 26.63 -1.11 -5.87
CA CYS A 176 26.03 0.19 -6.17
C CYS A 176 25.34 0.78 -4.94
N ARG A 177 25.72 2.00 -4.58
CA ARG A 177 24.98 2.84 -3.64
C ARG A 177 23.99 3.70 -4.43
N CYS A 178 22.71 3.35 -4.39
CA CYS A 178 21.70 4.03 -5.19
C CYS A 178 21.39 5.44 -4.71
N HIS A 179 21.13 6.34 -5.66
CA HIS A 179 20.57 7.65 -5.39
C HIS A 179 19.13 7.50 -4.88
N GLU A 180 18.62 8.54 -4.22
CA GLU A 180 17.28 8.55 -3.63
C GLU A 180 16.19 8.19 -4.66
N GLY A 181 15.27 7.33 -4.26
CA GLY A 181 14.19 6.85 -5.13
C GLY A 181 14.58 5.76 -6.13
N PHE A 182 15.83 5.27 -6.11
CA PHE A 182 16.29 4.13 -6.90
C PHE A 182 16.70 2.95 -6.02
N PHE A 183 16.53 1.73 -6.51
CA PHE A 183 16.88 0.52 -5.79
C PHE A 183 17.22 -0.65 -6.73
N GLY A 184 17.76 -1.72 -6.16
CA GLY A 184 18.23 -2.90 -6.88
C GLY A 184 19.76 -2.99 -6.91
N PRO A 185 20.30 -4.15 -7.32
CA PRO A 185 21.74 -4.42 -7.27
C PRO A 185 22.58 -3.44 -8.11
N ILE A 186 22.00 -2.87 -9.16
CA ILE A 186 22.64 -1.88 -10.05
C ILE A 186 21.79 -0.61 -10.20
N CYS A 187 20.94 -0.31 -9.22
CA CYS A 187 20.07 0.89 -9.20
C CYS A 187 19.16 1.02 -10.43
N GLN A 188 18.70 -0.11 -10.96
CA GLN A 188 17.87 -0.17 -12.17
C GLN A 188 16.39 0.10 -11.90
N TYR A 189 15.92 -0.11 -10.66
CA TYR A 189 14.52 0.06 -10.31
C TYR A 189 14.26 1.42 -9.69
N LYS A 190 13.08 1.97 -9.98
CA LYS A 190 12.61 3.26 -9.49
C LYS A 190 11.49 3.01 -8.50
N SER A 191 11.51 3.68 -7.35
CA SER A 191 10.42 3.67 -6.37
C SER A 191 9.12 4.13 -7.06
N ALA A 192 8.10 3.29 -7.00
CA ALA A 192 6.78 3.56 -7.59
C ALA A 192 5.75 3.68 -6.46
N CYS A 193 5.02 4.79 -6.46
CA CYS A 193 3.91 5.01 -5.56
C CYS A 193 2.63 4.38 -6.12
N SER A 194 1.61 4.25 -5.28
CA SER A 194 0.28 3.81 -5.71
C SER A 194 -0.28 4.74 -6.80
N ILE A 195 -1.00 4.17 -7.76
CA ILE A 195 -1.65 4.94 -8.82
C ILE A 195 -2.74 5.81 -8.19
N LEU A 196 -2.68 7.12 -8.45
CA LEU A 196 -3.73 8.05 -8.03
C LEU A 196 -4.79 8.16 -9.11
N HIS A 197 -6.05 8.26 -8.67
CA HIS A 197 -7.20 8.46 -9.56
C HIS A 197 -7.77 9.86 -9.38
N THR A 198 -8.38 10.43 -10.42
CA THR A 198 -9.04 11.73 -10.32
C THR A 198 -10.17 11.66 -9.28
N PRO A 199 -10.20 12.56 -8.27
CA PRO A 199 -11.26 12.55 -7.26
C PRO A 199 -12.62 12.89 -7.87
N ALA A 200 -13.68 12.29 -7.34
CA ALA A 200 -15.05 12.60 -7.75
C ALA A 200 -15.34 14.10 -7.54
N ASN A 201 -15.92 14.75 -8.54
CA ASN A 201 -16.14 16.21 -8.57
C ASN A 201 -14.85 17.03 -8.38
N GLY A 202 -13.71 16.52 -8.83
CA GLY A 202 -12.45 17.26 -8.87
C GLY A 202 -11.65 17.00 -10.14
N ARG A 203 -10.44 17.56 -10.15
CA ARG A 203 -9.45 17.47 -11.23
C ARG A 203 -8.11 17.14 -10.61
N MET A 204 -7.31 16.39 -11.35
CA MET A 204 -5.96 16.00 -10.96
C MET A 204 -5.02 16.31 -12.12
N ASN A 205 -3.95 17.05 -11.87
CA ASN A 205 -2.91 17.35 -12.85
C ASN A 205 -1.57 16.85 -12.33
N CYS A 206 -0.89 15.97 -13.07
CA CYS A 206 0.33 15.32 -12.63
C CYS A 206 1.52 15.63 -13.53
N THR A 207 2.70 15.75 -12.90
CA THR A 207 4.01 15.84 -13.54
C THR A 207 4.83 14.60 -13.18
N HIS A 208 5.46 13.99 -14.18
CA HIS A 208 6.19 12.72 -14.04
C HIS A 208 7.61 12.84 -14.61
N PRO A 209 8.61 13.20 -13.79
CA PRO A 209 9.98 13.41 -14.27
C PRO A 209 10.63 12.16 -14.90
N PHE A 210 10.29 10.98 -14.40
CA PHE A 210 10.92 9.71 -14.83
C PHE A 210 9.93 8.74 -15.48
N ARG A 211 8.80 8.48 -14.82
CA ARG A 211 7.70 7.61 -15.25
C ARG A 211 6.45 7.92 -14.41
N ASN A 212 5.27 7.59 -14.94
CA ASN A 212 4.00 7.77 -14.26
C ASN A 212 4.02 7.20 -12.83
N PHE A 213 3.76 8.06 -11.86
CA PHE A 213 3.65 7.75 -10.42
C PHE A 213 4.93 7.19 -9.77
N ASN A 214 6.10 7.42 -10.38
CA ASN A 214 7.39 7.11 -9.76
C ASN A 214 7.89 8.25 -8.87
N TYR A 215 8.96 7.98 -8.11
CA TYR A 215 9.67 8.95 -7.27
C TYR A 215 9.75 10.33 -7.93
N ASN A 216 9.49 11.37 -7.13
CA ASN A 216 9.47 12.76 -7.55
C ASN A 216 8.32 13.14 -8.53
N SER A 217 7.38 12.22 -8.81
CA SER A 217 6.10 12.61 -9.42
C SER A 217 5.33 13.54 -8.49
N SER A 218 4.69 14.57 -9.06
CA SER A 218 3.87 15.49 -8.30
C SER A 218 2.49 15.65 -8.94
N CYS A 219 1.43 15.52 -8.14
CA CYS A 219 0.04 15.64 -8.57
C CYS A 219 -0.67 16.74 -7.78
N GLU A 220 -1.25 17.70 -8.49
CA GLU A 220 -2.06 18.79 -7.95
C GLU A 220 -3.55 18.49 -8.09
N PHE A 221 -4.32 18.83 -7.06
CA PHE A 221 -5.74 18.50 -6.93
C PHE A 221 -6.60 19.74 -6.69
N ASP A 222 -7.59 19.89 -7.56
CA ASP A 222 -8.59 20.95 -7.51
C ASP A 222 -10.00 20.38 -7.48
N CYS A 223 -10.92 21.08 -6.83
CA CYS A 223 -12.33 20.69 -6.79
C CYS A 223 -13.14 21.48 -7.82
N ASN A 224 -14.15 20.84 -8.39
CA ASN A 224 -15.11 21.50 -9.27
C ASN A 224 -15.95 22.52 -8.50
N LYS A 225 -16.57 23.44 -9.23
CA LYS A 225 -17.40 24.52 -8.69
C LYS A 225 -18.43 24.00 -7.67
N GLY A 226 -18.48 24.63 -6.48
CA GLY A 226 -19.37 24.26 -5.38
C GLY A 226 -18.86 23.12 -4.47
N PHE A 227 -17.66 22.60 -4.71
CA PHE A 227 -16.99 21.60 -3.86
C PHE A 227 -15.73 22.18 -3.22
N ILE A 228 -15.44 21.76 -1.99
CA ILE A 228 -14.31 22.18 -1.17
C ILE A 228 -13.37 21.00 -0.96
N ARG A 229 -12.07 21.22 -1.16
CA ARG A 229 -11.02 20.23 -0.95
C ARG A 229 -10.82 19.96 0.54
N LYS A 230 -10.85 18.69 0.93
CA LYS A 230 -10.43 18.20 2.25
C LYS A 230 -9.12 17.42 2.09
N GLY A 231 -8.03 17.96 2.64
CA GLY A 231 -6.69 17.39 2.53
C GLY A 231 -5.70 18.32 1.82
N VAL A 232 -4.50 17.80 1.55
CA VAL A 232 -3.40 18.54 0.93
C VAL A 232 -3.66 18.74 -0.56
N GLY A 233 -3.37 19.93 -1.10
CA GLY A 233 -3.63 20.26 -2.51
C GLY A 233 -2.66 19.64 -3.51
N THR A 234 -1.46 19.28 -3.05
CA THR A 234 -0.41 18.72 -3.90
C THR A 234 0.21 17.52 -3.21
N LEU A 235 0.29 16.40 -3.91
CA LEU A 235 0.98 15.19 -3.46
C LEU A 235 2.29 15.02 -4.22
N ARG A 236 3.33 14.54 -3.51
CA ARG A 236 4.62 14.14 -4.10
C ARG A 236 4.94 12.70 -3.75
N CYS A 237 5.41 11.93 -4.73
CA CYS A 237 5.85 10.55 -4.52
C CYS A 237 7.25 10.54 -3.92
N THR A 238 7.39 9.97 -2.73
CA THR A 238 8.62 9.94 -1.94
C THR A 238 9.51 8.76 -2.32
N GLU A 239 10.76 8.81 -1.88
CA GLU A 239 11.76 7.75 -2.02
C GLU A 239 11.31 6.44 -1.38
N PHE A 240 10.45 6.52 -0.36
CA PHE A 240 9.88 5.40 0.39
C PHE A 240 8.70 4.70 -0.29
N ARG A 241 8.35 5.09 -1.54
CA ARG A 241 7.21 4.55 -2.30
C ARG A 241 5.85 4.93 -1.74
N GLU A 242 5.78 6.07 -1.07
CA GLU A 242 4.56 6.61 -0.47
C GLU A 242 4.28 8.01 -1.00
N TRP A 243 3.00 8.39 -1.00
CA TRP A 243 2.64 9.79 -1.25
C TRP A 243 2.84 10.61 0.01
N SER A 244 3.25 11.87 -0.15
CA SER A 244 3.51 12.80 0.96
C SER A 244 2.32 13.01 1.91
N ALA A 245 1.10 12.68 1.46
CA ALA A 245 -0.10 12.64 2.28
C ALA A 245 -1.15 11.73 1.62
N LEU A 246 -2.26 11.46 2.32
CA LEU A 246 -3.42 10.79 1.75
C LEU A 246 -4.06 11.65 0.65
N GLN A 247 -4.65 10.97 -0.34
CA GLN A 247 -5.35 11.64 -1.44
C GLN A 247 -6.49 12.54 -0.93
N PRO A 248 -6.57 13.81 -1.37
CA PRO A 248 -7.63 14.71 -0.94
C PRO A 248 -8.98 14.35 -1.57
N VAL A 249 -10.06 14.71 -0.86
CA VAL A 249 -11.44 14.48 -1.29
C VAL A 249 -12.14 15.81 -1.55
N CYS A 250 -12.97 15.87 -2.59
CA CYS A 250 -13.83 17.02 -2.88
C CYS A 250 -15.21 16.81 -2.26
N GLN A 251 -15.56 17.64 -1.28
CA GLN A 251 -16.85 17.58 -0.57
C GLN A 251 -17.74 18.76 -1.00
N ALA A 252 -19.03 18.50 -1.25
CA ALA A 252 -19.97 19.57 -1.58
C ALA A 252 -20.04 20.61 -0.45
N SER A 253 -20.08 21.89 -0.82
CA SER A 253 -20.19 22.99 0.15
C SER A 253 -21.50 22.89 0.93
N GLU A 254 -21.43 22.96 2.25
CA GLU A 254 -22.59 22.76 3.12
C GLU A 254 -23.32 24.07 3.39
N CYS A 255 -24.65 24.05 3.28
CA CYS A 255 -25.53 25.13 3.71
C CYS A 255 -26.13 24.82 5.08
N ASN A 256 -26.59 25.87 5.78
CA ASN A 256 -27.29 25.71 7.05
C ASN A 256 -28.51 24.79 6.89
N ILE A 257 -28.75 23.92 7.88
CA ILE A 257 -29.92 23.04 7.88
C ILE A 257 -31.19 23.89 7.93
N LEU A 258 -32.15 23.59 7.05
CA LEU A 258 -33.44 24.25 7.02
C LEU A 258 -34.50 23.39 7.70
N HIS A 259 -35.52 24.06 8.24
CA HIS A 259 -36.71 23.44 8.82
C HIS A 259 -37.95 24.00 8.15
N ALA A 260 -39.05 23.25 8.19
CA ALA A 260 -40.33 23.71 7.67
C ALA A 260 -40.80 24.97 8.44
N PRO A 261 -41.32 26.00 7.74
CA PRO A 261 -41.85 27.19 8.39
C PRO A 261 -43.12 26.86 9.19
N ALA A 262 -43.37 27.63 10.26
CA ALA A 262 -44.60 27.50 11.02
C ALA A 262 -45.83 27.67 10.10
N TYR A 263 -46.80 26.75 10.21
CA TYR A 263 -47.98 26.69 9.35
C TYR A 263 -47.69 26.48 7.86
N GLY A 264 -46.58 25.81 7.53
CA GLY A 264 -46.24 25.39 6.18
C GLY A 264 -45.50 24.05 6.14
N SER A 265 -45.15 23.62 4.94
CA SER A 265 -44.39 22.39 4.65
C SER A 265 -43.14 22.71 3.85
N MET A 266 -42.15 21.81 3.91
CA MET A 266 -40.89 21.91 3.18
C MET A 266 -40.57 20.56 2.54
N ASN A 267 -40.33 20.55 1.24
CA ASN A 267 -39.89 19.38 0.49
C ASN A 267 -38.53 19.67 -0.15
N CYS A 268 -37.53 18.86 0.14
CA CYS A 268 -36.16 19.08 -0.33
C CYS A 268 -35.67 17.97 -1.25
N PHE A 269 -34.86 18.35 -2.23
CA PHE A 269 -34.08 17.48 -3.10
C PHE A 269 -32.58 17.74 -2.86
N HIS A 270 -31.83 16.68 -2.58
CA HIS A 270 -30.41 16.74 -2.25
C HIS A 270 -29.58 15.90 -3.25
N PRO A 271 -28.92 16.52 -4.24
CA PRO A 271 -28.20 15.77 -5.29
C PRO A 271 -26.90 15.11 -4.81
N PHE A 272 -26.31 15.58 -3.70
CA PHE A 272 -25.04 15.06 -3.17
C PHE A 272 -25.18 14.65 -1.70
N LYS A 273 -25.21 15.63 -0.78
CA LYS A 273 -25.42 15.45 0.66
C LYS A 273 -26.58 16.35 1.14
N ASN A 274 -27.25 15.98 2.22
CA ASN A 274 -28.31 16.80 2.83
C ASN A 274 -27.84 18.24 3.03
N PHE A 275 -28.64 19.19 2.55
CA PHE A 275 -28.40 20.63 2.63
C PHE A 275 -27.01 21.06 2.11
N SER A 276 -26.50 20.41 1.07
CA SER A 276 -25.23 20.78 0.42
C SER A 276 -25.45 21.40 -0.97
N TYR A 277 -24.37 21.87 -1.61
CA TYR A 277 -24.36 22.54 -2.91
C TYR A 277 -25.38 21.96 -3.89
N ASN A 278 -26.17 22.84 -4.52
CA ASN A 278 -27.23 22.51 -5.46
C ASN A 278 -28.44 21.76 -4.86
N SER A 279 -28.53 21.63 -3.52
CA SER A 279 -29.79 21.25 -2.86
C SER A 279 -30.88 22.28 -3.13
N SER A 280 -32.11 21.81 -3.37
CA SER A 280 -33.27 22.65 -3.63
C SER A 280 -34.39 22.29 -2.67
N CYS A 281 -34.96 23.28 -1.96
CA CYS A 281 -36.06 23.07 -1.03
C CYS A 281 -37.25 23.95 -1.42
N ASP A 282 -38.40 23.33 -1.66
CA ASP A 282 -39.65 23.96 -2.01
C ASP A 282 -40.54 24.12 -0.76
N PHE A 283 -41.18 25.28 -0.64
CA PHE A 283 -41.97 25.68 0.52
C PHE A 283 -43.41 25.99 0.15
N ASP A 284 -44.34 25.39 0.89
CA ASP A 284 -45.77 25.63 0.74
C ASP A 284 -46.41 26.01 2.08
N CYS A 285 -47.51 26.76 2.04
CA CYS A 285 -48.23 27.21 3.24
C CYS A 285 -49.56 26.48 3.37
N ASN A 286 -49.92 26.15 4.62
CA ASN A 286 -51.20 25.52 4.93
C ASN A 286 -52.38 26.42 4.52
N LYS A 287 -53.54 25.80 4.27
CA LYS A 287 -54.77 26.52 3.88
C LYS A 287 -55.09 27.63 4.89
N GLY A 288 -55.30 28.86 4.39
CA GLY A 288 -55.56 30.04 5.21
C GLY A 288 -54.33 30.94 5.45
N PHE A 289 -53.14 30.51 5.04
CA PHE A 289 -51.89 31.28 5.12
C PHE A 289 -51.34 31.61 3.73
N ILE A 290 -50.58 32.70 3.63
CA ILE A 290 -49.90 33.16 2.41
C ILE A 290 -48.39 33.17 2.66
N ARG A 291 -47.61 32.64 1.71
CA ARG A 291 -46.15 32.64 1.72
C ARG A 291 -45.60 34.05 1.51
N LYS A 292 -44.74 34.50 2.42
CA LYS A 292 -43.92 35.71 2.33
C LYS A 292 -42.47 35.30 2.13
N GLY A 293 -41.94 35.56 0.92
CA GLY A 293 -40.61 35.14 0.49
C GLY A 293 -40.65 34.24 -0.74
N VAL A 294 -39.47 33.79 -1.18
CA VAL A 294 -39.33 32.90 -2.34
C VAL A 294 -39.92 31.51 -2.07
N GLY A 295 -40.46 30.88 -3.12
CA GLY A 295 -41.06 29.55 -3.02
C GLY A 295 -40.04 28.40 -2.96
N THR A 296 -38.83 28.65 -3.43
CA THR A 296 -37.77 27.65 -3.55
C THR A 296 -36.44 28.26 -3.11
N LEU A 297 -35.72 27.58 -2.22
CA LEU A 297 -34.36 27.93 -1.84
C LEU A 297 -33.36 26.95 -2.45
N ARG A 298 -32.27 27.48 -3.02
CA ARG A 298 -31.16 26.67 -3.56
C ARG A 298 -29.86 26.93 -2.81
N CYS A 299 -29.14 25.86 -2.48
CA CYS A 299 -27.83 25.96 -1.85
C CYS A 299 -26.77 26.36 -2.89
N THR A 300 -26.20 27.54 -2.72
CA THR A 300 -25.23 28.14 -3.64
C THR A 300 -23.83 27.57 -3.46
N GLU A 301 -22.94 27.87 -4.40
CA GLU A 301 -21.53 27.43 -4.36
C GLU A 301 -20.77 27.91 -3.13
N SER A 302 -21.19 29.02 -2.51
CA SER A 302 -20.58 29.55 -1.29
C SER A 302 -21.04 28.87 0.00
N GLY A 303 -21.87 27.82 -0.09
CA GLY A 303 -22.49 27.20 1.10
C GLY A 303 -23.54 28.08 1.77
N LYS A 304 -24.22 28.93 1.00
CA LYS A 304 -25.32 29.78 1.49
C LYS A 304 -26.60 29.51 0.70
N TRP A 305 -27.76 29.63 1.34
CA TRP A 305 -29.03 29.59 0.61
C TRP A 305 -29.20 30.84 -0.25
N SER A 306 -29.87 30.67 -1.39
CA SER A 306 -30.12 31.73 -2.37
C SER A 306 -30.92 32.91 -1.83
N ASP A 307 -31.69 32.70 -0.75
CA ASP A 307 -32.49 33.71 -0.06
C ASP A 307 -32.73 33.28 1.41
N LEU A 308 -33.42 34.11 2.18
CA LEU A 308 -33.88 33.83 3.53
C LEU A 308 -35.07 32.86 3.55
N LEU A 309 -35.24 32.15 4.66
CA LEU A 309 -36.36 31.22 4.87
C LEU A 309 -37.71 31.95 4.77
N PRO A 310 -38.66 31.46 3.92
CA PRO A 310 -39.96 32.09 3.76
C PRO A 310 -40.86 31.88 5.00
N LYS A 311 -41.81 32.79 5.21
CA LYS A 311 -42.77 32.75 6.34
C LYS A 311 -44.19 32.56 5.84
N CYS A 312 -45.03 31.82 6.58
CA CYS A 312 -46.46 31.71 6.31
C CYS A 312 -47.24 32.65 7.23
N GLN A 313 -48.01 33.58 6.65
CA GLN A 313 -48.80 34.57 7.41
C GLN A 313 -50.30 34.37 7.13
N GLY A 314 -51.14 34.42 8.16
CA GLY A 314 -52.59 34.23 8.03
C GLY A 314 -53.25 35.30 7.14
N ARG A 315 -54.28 34.91 6.40
CA ARG A 315 -55.12 35.83 5.62
C ARG A 315 -55.97 36.70 6.56
N THR A 316 -55.67 37.99 6.67
CA THR A 316 -56.57 38.96 7.31
C THR A 316 -57.69 39.34 6.34
N ASN A 317 -58.88 38.78 6.52
CA ASN A 317 -60.08 39.28 5.85
C ASN A 317 -60.58 40.52 6.61
N PHE A 318 -60.44 41.70 6.02
CA PHE A 318 -61.14 42.91 6.48
C PHE A 318 -62.60 42.81 6.01
N TYR A 319 -63.53 42.61 6.94
CA TYR A 319 -64.96 42.78 6.66
C TYR A 319 -65.33 44.24 6.96
N PHE A 320 -65.65 45.02 5.93
CA PHE A 320 -66.32 46.31 6.08
C PHE A 320 -67.81 46.05 6.32
N PHE A 321 -68.33 46.36 7.52
CA PHE A 321 -69.77 46.40 7.77
C PHE A 321 -70.30 47.80 7.44
N THR A 322 -70.96 47.96 6.30
CA THR A 322 -71.89 49.09 6.09
C THR A 322 -73.26 48.67 6.62
N GLY A 323 -73.69 49.31 7.71
CA GLY A 323 -74.92 48.96 8.41
C GLY A 323 -76.21 49.32 7.63
N LYS A 324 -77.25 48.53 7.91
CA LYS A 324 -78.65 49.00 8.04
C LYS A 324 -79.31 48.15 9.11
N THR A 325 -79.78 48.82 10.16
CA THR A 325 -80.58 48.25 11.25
C THR A 325 -81.98 47.92 10.75
N ASP A 326 -82.45 46.69 10.97
CA ASP A 326 -83.87 46.42 11.06
C ASP A 326 -84.14 45.35 12.14
N HIS A 327 -85.31 45.50 12.76
CA HIS A 327 -85.69 45.00 14.08
C HIS A 327 -85.92 43.48 14.16
N ARG A 328 -85.76 42.97 15.41
CA ARG A 328 -86.13 41.64 15.96
C ARG A 328 -85.03 40.59 15.90
N LEU A 329 -84.18 40.55 16.92
CA LEU A 329 -83.44 39.36 17.37
C LEU A 329 -83.01 39.55 18.84
N CYS A 330 -83.14 38.49 19.64
CA CYS A 330 -82.75 38.45 21.04
C CYS A 330 -81.27 38.82 21.19
N SER A 331 -80.99 39.90 21.90
CA SER A 331 -79.64 40.36 22.20
C SER A 331 -79.07 39.66 23.42
N GLY A 332 -77.96 38.94 23.25
CA GLY A 332 -77.12 38.45 24.35
C GLY A 332 -75.68 38.28 23.86
N THR A 333 -74.76 39.01 24.48
CA THR A 333 -73.31 38.95 24.25
C THR A 333 -72.68 37.85 25.11
N VAL A 334 -71.76 37.06 24.54
CA VAL A 334 -70.87 36.14 25.29
C VAL A 334 -69.42 36.59 25.08
N PRO A 335 -68.56 36.63 26.11
CA PRO A 335 -67.17 37.09 25.98
C PRO A 335 -66.28 36.06 25.27
N GLU A 336 -65.20 36.56 24.67
CA GLU A 336 -64.11 35.80 24.04
C GLU A 336 -63.60 34.65 24.92
N SER A 337 -63.75 33.42 24.42
CA SER A 337 -62.74 32.35 24.41
C SER A 337 -63.43 30.98 24.34
N SER A 338 -63.71 30.49 23.13
CA SER A 338 -63.71 29.06 22.83
C SER A 338 -63.99 28.79 21.36
N TRP A 339 -63.22 27.84 20.85
CA TRP A 339 -63.25 27.29 19.51
C TRP A 339 -64.51 26.45 19.30
N LEU A 340 -65.24 26.68 18.19
CA LEU A 340 -65.96 25.67 17.39
C LEU A 340 -66.67 26.34 16.19
N PRO A 341 -66.68 25.74 14.97
CA PRO A 341 -67.43 26.25 13.84
C PRO A 341 -68.67 25.40 13.53
N SER A 342 -69.87 25.93 13.75
CA SER A 342 -71.05 25.57 12.97
C SER A 342 -72.26 26.44 13.33
N VAL A 343 -72.78 27.13 12.31
CA VAL A 343 -74.07 27.82 12.35
C VAL A 343 -75.16 26.76 12.19
N LEU A 344 -76.15 26.71 13.09
CA LEU A 344 -77.39 25.94 12.90
C LEU A 344 -78.61 26.89 12.94
N PRO A 345 -79.64 26.67 12.10
CA PRO A 345 -80.80 27.55 12.03
C PRO A 345 -81.77 27.33 13.20
N LEU A 346 -82.31 28.42 13.74
CA LEU A 346 -83.38 28.44 14.73
C LEU A 346 -84.75 28.26 14.04
N TYR A 347 -85.56 27.29 14.48
CA TYR A 347 -86.98 27.18 14.10
C TYR A 347 -87.89 27.66 15.24
N LYS A 348 -88.86 28.52 14.89
CA LYS A 348 -89.81 29.14 15.82
C LYS A 348 -91.14 28.37 15.83
N PHE A 349 -91.53 27.84 16.99
CA PHE A 349 -92.93 27.44 17.28
C PHE A 349 -93.45 28.32 18.43
N GLY A 350 -94.23 29.35 18.11
CA GLY A 350 -94.82 30.25 19.10
C GLY A 350 -93.81 31.15 19.84
N ASN A 351 -94.08 31.40 21.13
CA ASN A 351 -93.34 32.35 21.99
C ASN A 351 -92.29 31.70 22.90
N VAL A 352 -91.90 30.45 22.65
CA VAL A 352 -90.92 29.72 23.46
C VAL A 352 -89.81 29.18 22.56
N CYS A 353 -88.56 29.53 22.85
CA CYS A 353 -87.38 28.97 22.18
C CYS A 353 -87.05 27.61 22.81
N PHE A 354 -87.16 26.52 22.05
CA PHE A 354 -86.70 25.20 22.47
C PHE A 354 -85.21 25.03 22.10
N PHE A 355 -84.36 24.75 23.09
CA PHE A 355 -83.07 24.12 22.85
C PHE A 355 -83.33 22.62 22.66
N LEU A 356 -83.22 22.10 21.44
CA LEU A 356 -82.91 20.69 21.29
C LEU A 356 -81.45 20.53 21.71
N SER A 357 -81.21 20.12 22.95
CA SER A 357 -79.90 19.59 23.33
C SER A 357 -79.73 18.27 22.58
N PHE A 358 -79.29 18.36 21.32
CA PHE A 358 -78.47 17.27 20.81
C PHE A 358 -77.27 17.24 21.74
N LEU A 359 -77.21 16.20 22.58
CA LEU A 359 -75.99 15.80 23.24
C LEU A 359 -74.97 15.63 22.10
N TYR A 360 -74.20 16.67 21.82
CA TYR A 360 -73.02 16.54 20.99
C TYR A 360 -72.14 15.60 21.79
N LEU A 361 -72.09 14.34 21.37
CA LEU A 361 -71.02 13.44 21.74
C LEU A 361 -69.75 14.11 21.22
N ILE A 362 -69.10 14.91 22.07
CA ILE A 362 -67.75 15.37 21.84
C ILE A 362 -66.93 14.09 21.85
N VAL A 363 -66.65 13.56 20.66
CA VAL A 363 -65.82 12.38 20.53
C VAL A 363 -64.42 12.81 20.94
N SER A 364 -64.00 12.42 22.13
CA SER A 364 -62.67 12.71 22.67
C SER A 364 -61.62 12.22 21.67
N ALA A 365 -60.86 13.15 21.09
CA ALA A 365 -59.69 12.83 20.29
C ALA A 365 -58.53 12.44 21.21
N CYS A 366 -57.74 11.45 20.80
CA CYS A 366 -56.59 11.05 21.58
C CYS A 366 -55.53 12.17 21.63
N THR A 367 -54.98 12.41 22.82
CA THR A 367 -54.13 13.58 23.16
C THR A 367 -52.79 13.65 22.42
N SER A 368 -52.37 12.59 21.71
CA SER A 368 -51.16 12.59 20.88
C SER A 368 -51.26 11.62 19.69
N GLN A 369 -50.63 11.97 18.57
CA GLN A 369 -50.51 11.09 17.40
C GLN A 369 -49.37 10.09 17.62
N PRO A 370 -49.62 8.77 17.48
CA PRO A 370 -48.55 7.78 17.53
C PRO A 370 -47.55 8.01 16.40
N THR A 371 -46.26 8.05 16.70
CA THR A 371 -45.20 8.12 15.68
C THR A 371 -44.30 6.89 15.79
N LEU A 372 -44.07 6.19 14.68
CA LEU A 372 -43.23 5.00 14.63
C LEU A 372 -42.02 5.23 13.71
N ALA A 373 -40.82 5.34 14.30
CA ALA A 373 -39.58 5.36 13.52
C ALA A 373 -39.24 3.96 13.01
N HIS A 374 -38.71 3.86 11.78
CA HIS A 374 -38.32 2.59 11.15
C HIS A 374 -39.45 1.54 11.04
N GLY A 375 -40.70 2.00 10.90
CA GLY A 375 -41.85 1.16 10.67
C GLY A 375 -42.98 1.89 9.95
N ARG A 376 -44.10 1.19 9.76
CA ARG A 376 -45.31 1.69 9.14
C ARG A 376 -46.48 1.54 10.13
N MET A 377 -47.33 2.55 10.18
CA MET A 377 -48.56 2.53 10.96
C MET A 377 -49.76 2.59 10.03
N ASN A 378 -50.70 1.66 10.21
CA ASN A 378 -51.95 1.62 9.46
C ASN A 378 -53.11 1.84 10.43
N CYS A 379 -53.82 2.95 10.30
CA CYS A 379 -54.91 3.32 11.19
C CYS A 379 -56.27 3.30 10.50
N SER A 380 -57.30 2.91 11.26
CA SER A 380 -58.71 3.03 10.90
C SER A 380 -59.40 4.00 11.85
N HIS A 381 -60.21 4.90 11.31
CA HIS A 381 -60.79 6.06 12.00
C HIS A 381 -62.32 6.12 11.83
N PRO A 382 -63.11 5.31 12.56
CA PRO A 382 -64.55 5.19 12.33
C PRO A 382 -65.35 6.47 12.63
N PHE A 383 -64.86 7.31 13.55
CA PHE A 383 -65.58 8.48 14.06
C PHE A 383 -64.79 9.80 13.93
N GLY A 384 -63.74 9.81 13.10
CA GLY A 384 -62.84 10.95 12.91
C GLY A 384 -61.36 10.62 13.16
N ASN A 385 -60.45 11.46 12.66
CA ASN A 385 -59.00 11.23 12.78
C ASN A 385 -58.58 11.11 14.25
N PHE A 386 -58.05 9.95 14.63
CA PHE A 386 -57.56 9.64 15.99
C PHE A 386 -58.60 9.85 17.10
N SER A 387 -59.89 9.72 16.78
CA SER A 387 -61.00 9.80 17.75
C SER A 387 -61.25 8.46 18.45
N TYR A 388 -62.15 8.42 19.43
CA TYR A 388 -62.66 7.19 20.07
C TYR A 388 -62.79 6.02 19.08
N ASN A 389 -62.35 4.83 19.50
CA ASN A 389 -62.37 3.60 18.72
C ASN A 389 -61.48 3.60 17.45
N SER A 390 -60.66 4.63 17.22
CA SER A 390 -59.56 4.57 16.25
C SER A 390 -58.62 3.43 16.60
N SER A 391 -58.21 2.65 15.61
CA SER A 391 -57.33 1.49 15.79
C SER A 391 -56.14 1.60 14.86
N CYS A 392 -54.93 1.57 15.42
CA CYS A 392 -53.68 1.66 14.68
C CYS A 392 -52.87 0.38 14.83
N ASN A 393 -52.55 -0.29 13.71
CA ASN A 393 -51.65 -1.43 13.65
C ASN A 393 -50.23 -0.98 13.31
N PHE A 394 -49.24 -1.56 13.98
CA PHE A 394 -47.82 -1.19 13.87
C PHE A 394 -46.99 -2.35 13.36
N ASP A 395 -46.33 -2.13 12.22
CA ASP A 395 -45.43 -3.08 11.56
C ASP A 395 -44.05 -2.43 11.39
N CYS A 396 -42.98 -3.16 11.72
CA CYS A 396 -41.62 -2.65 11.56
C CYS A 396 -41.09 -2.93 10.15
N ASN A 397 -40.17 -2.09 9.67
CA ASN A 397 -39.46 -2.35 8.41
C ASN A 397 -38.52 -3.56 8.55
N ASP A 398 -38.09 -4.13 7.43
CA ASP A 398 -37.17 -5.26 7.40
C ASP A 398 -35.89 -4.97 8.20
N GLY A 399 -35.47 -5.97 8.98
CA GLY A 399 -34.33 -5.85 9.90
C GLY A 399 -34.63 -5.10 11.21
N PHE A 400 -35.88 -4.76 11.51
CA PHE A 400 -36.31 -4.21 12.79
C PHE A 400 -37.39 -5.08 13.45
N ILE A 401 -37.27 -5.27 14.76
CA ILE A 401 -38.15 -6.07 15.60
C ILE A 401 -38.98 -5.16 16.49
N ARG A 402 -40.31 -5.34 16.46
CA ARG A 402 -41.24 -4.57 17.29
C ARG A 402 -41.11 -4.95 18.77
N LYS A 403 -40.89 -3.97 19.63
CA LYS A 403 -41.03 -4.04 21.08
C LYS A 403 -42.25 -3.25 21.52
N GLY A 404 -43.23 -3.95 22.09
CA GLY A 404 -44.50 -3.35 22.54
C GLY A 404 -45.72 -3.88 21.79
N ALA A 405 -46.85 -3.20 21.98
CA ALA A 405 -48.14 -3.62 21.46
C ALA A 405 -48.19 -3.61 19.92
N LYS A 406 -48.84 -4.62 19.33
CA LYS A 406 -49.08 -4.70 17.87
C LYS A 406 -50.11 -3.68 17.40
N THR A 407 -51.10 -3.42 18.23
CA THR A 407 -52.23 -2.55 17.91
C THR A 407 -52.53 -1.67 19.11
N LEU A 408 -52.81 -0.39 18.86
CA LEU A 408 -53.32 0.55 19.87
C LEU A 408 -54.70 1.03 19.48
N ARG A 409 -55.58 1.19 20.47
CA ARG A 409 -56.94 1.70 20.30
C ARG A 409 -57.16 2.95 21.12
N CYS A 410 -57.83 3.95 20.55
CA CYS A 410 -58.20 5.16 21.28
C CYS A 410 -59.42 4.87 22.17
N THR A 411 -59.27 5.05 23.47
CA THR A 411 -60.28 4.73 24.50
C THR A 411 -61.30 5.85 24.68
N GLU A 412 -62.39 5.59 25.42
CA GLU A 412 -63.41 6.60 25.75
C GLU A 412 -62.86 7.79 26.56
N PHE A 413 -61.73 7.59 27.23
CA PHE A 413 -61.05 8.63 28.02
C PHE A 413 -60.18 9.58 27.19
N GLY A 414 -60.11 9.41 25.87
CA GLY A 414 -59.23 10.22 25.01
C GLY A 414 -57.75 9.86 25.14
N GLU A 415 -57.46 8.63 25.58
CA GLU A 415 -56.11 8.09 25.72
C GLU A 415 -55.94 6.82 24.87
N TRP A 416 -54.72 6.60 24.37
CA TRP A 416 -54.40 5.33 23.71
C TRP A 416 -54.34 4.20 24.73
N SER A 417 -54.76 3.00 24.31
CA SER A 417 -54.75 1.78 25.14
C SER A 417 -53.36 1.33 25.64
N GLY A 418 -52.30 2.07 25.31
CA GLY A 418 -50.94 1.76 25.67
C GLY A 418 -49.94 2.71 25.01
N GLN A 419 -48.66 2.51 25.32
CA GLN A 419 -47.57 3.28 24.70
C GLN A 419 -47.31 2.83 23.26
N THR A 420 -46.87 3.78 22.43
CA THR A 420 -46.47 3.51 21.05
C THR A 420 -45.28 2.53 21.04
N PRO A 421 -45.35 1.41 20.29
CA PRO A 421 -44.26 0.44 20.23
C PRO A 421 -43.01 1.03 19.58
N ALA A 422 -41.85 0.44 19.88
CA ALA A 422 -40.57 0.80 19.27
C ALA A 422 -40.11 -0.28 18.29
N CYS A 423 -39.60 0.12 17.12
CA CYS A 423 -38.90 -0.77 16.20
C CYS A 423 -37.40 -0.74 16.51
N GLN A 424 -36.86 -1.83 17.05
CA GLN A 424 -35.44 -1.97 17.38
C GLN A 424 -34.74 -2.79 16.30
N ALA A 425 -33.57 -2.35 15.83
CA ALA A 425 -32.82 -3.10 14.83
C ALA A 425 -32.46 -4.51 15.35
N SER A 426 -32.54 -5.51 14.48
CA SER A 426 -32.05 -6.87 14.75
C SER A 426 -30.56 -6.81 15.10
N VAL A 427 -30.15 -7.49 16.16
CA VAL A 427 -28.77 -7.45 16.66
C VAL A 427 -28.06 -8.75 16.31
N CYS A 428 -26.90 -8.64 15.66
CA CYS A 428 -26.00 -9.74 15.37
C CYS A 428 -25.04 -10.00 16.54
N THR A 429 -24.42 -11.18 16.56
CA THR A 429 -23.36 -11.50 17.53
C THR A 429 -22.21 -10.49 17.44
N SER A 430 -21.69 -10.04 18.57
CA SER A 430 -20.55 -9.12 18.58
C SER A 430 -19.32 -9.77 17.96
N LEU A 431 -18.67 -9.06 17.03
CA LEU A 431 -17.41 -9.49 16.42
C LEU A 431 -16.23 -8.94 17.20
N THR A 432 -15.14 -9.69 17.25
CA THR A 432 -13.88 -9.28 17.88
C THR A 432 -12.76 -9.22 16.84
N THR A 433 -11.71 -8.47 17.14
CA THR A 433 -10.53 -8.40 16.28
C THR A 433 -9.90 -9.78 16.12
N PRO A 434 -9.70 -10.29 14.89
CA PRO A 434 -8.99 -11.55 14.68
C PRO A 434 -7.54 -11.47 15.18
N ASN A 435 -7.01 -12.59 15.68
CA ASN A 435 -5.59 -12.69 16.02
C ASN A 435 -4.74 -12.37 14.77
N HIS A 436 -3.75 -11.49 14.93
CA HIS A 436 -2.92 -11.00 13.83
C HIS A 436 -3.71 -10.35 12.68
N GLY A 437 -4.83 -9.70 12.98
CA GLY A 437 -5.59 -8.91 12.02
C GLY A 437 -6.20 -7.65 12.65
N SER A 438 -7.02 -6.98 11.86
CA SER A 438 -7.77 -5.79 12.24
C SER A 438 -9.20 -5.87 11.70
N ILE A 439 -10.13 -5.23 12.40
CA ILE A 439 -11.54 -5.13 12.00
C ILE A 439 -11.95 -3.65 11.99
N LYS A 440 -12.64 -3.22 10.94
CA LYS A 440 -13.20 -1.88 10.82
C LYS A 440 -14.68 -1.98 10.51
N CYS A 441 -15.51 -1.49 11.43
CA CYS A 441 -16.97 -1.60 11.31
C CYS A 441 -17.64 -0.24 11.12
N SER A 442 -18.79 -0.27 10.42
CA SER A 442 -19.78 0.80 10.35
C SER A 442 -21.10 0.30 10.93
N HIS A 443 -21.72 1.11 11.80
CA HIS A 443 -22.90 0.73 12.59
C HIS A 443 -24.04 1.75 12.42
N PRO A 444 -24.82 1.68 11.31
CA PRO A 444 -25.84 2.69 11.01
C PRO A 444 -26.97 2.78 12.04
N PHE A 445 -27.32 1.66 12.68
CA PHE A 445 -28.47 1.57 13.60
C PHE A 445 -28.09 1.07 15.01
N GLY A 446 -26.80 1.19 15.38
CA GLY A 446 -26.24 0.73 16.65
C GLY A 446 -25.24 -0.42 16.49
N ASN A 447 -24.47 -0.70 17.54
CA ASN A 447 -23.36 -1.66 17.50
C ASN A 447 -23.83 -3.06 17.08
N PHE A 448 -23.22 -3.58 16.02
CA PHE A 448 -23.50 -4.90 15.46
C PHE A 448 -24.99 -5.14 15.16
N SER A 449 -25.73 -4.10 14.81
CA SER A 449 -27.14 -4.16 14.42
C SER A 449 -27.32 -4.32 12.91
N TYR A 450 -28.56 -4.56 12.47
CA TYR A 450 -28.94 -4.68 11.06
C TYR A 450 -28.20 -3.68 10.16
N ASN A 451 -27.71 -4.16 9.02
CA ASN A 451 -26.94 -3.38 8.05
C ASN A 451 -25.59 -2.84 8.57
N SER A 452 -25.12 -3.28 9.74
CA SER A 452 -23.73 -3.09 10.14
C SER A 452 -22.83 -3.84 9.15
N SER A 453 -21.74 -3.21 8.74
CA SER A 453 -20.75 -3.80 7.83
C SER A 453 -19.38 -3.73 8.47
N CYS A 454 -18.65 -4.85 8.47
CA CYS A 454 -17.33 -4.98 9.07
C CYS A 454 -16.34 -5.54 8.05
N ASP A 455 -15.27 -4.78 7.81
CA ASP A 455 -14.15 -5.15 6.96
C ASP A 455 -13.00 -5.72 7.80
N PHE A 456 -12.38 -6.78 7.30
CA PHE A 456 -11.28 -7.49 7.95
C PHE A 456 -10.01 -7.44 7.12
N ASP A 457 -8.91 -7.10 7.77
CA ASP A 457 -7.58 -7.11 7.18
C ASP A 457 -6.58 -7.87 8.05
N CYS A 458 -5.58 -8.51 7.43
CA CYS A 458 -4.58 -9.29 8.14
C CYS A 458 -3.24 -8.57 8.22
N ASN A 459 -2.55 -8.73 9.34
CA ASN A 459 -1.23 -8.15 9.53
C ASN A 459 -0.23 -8.77 8.54
N LYS A 460 0.89 -8.06 8.30
CA LYS A 460 1.97 -8.51 7.40
C LYS A 460 2.39 -9.95 7.71
N GLY A 461 2.44 -10.78 6.67
CA GLY A 461 2.83 -12.19 6.76
C GLY A 461 1.71 -13.14 7.20
N PHE A 462 0.49 -12.64 7.32
CA PHE A 462 -0.73 -13.42 7.48
C PHE A 462 -1.66 -13.21 6.28
N ILE A 463 -2.42 -14.23 5.93
CA ILE A 463 -3.40 -14.23 4.84
C ILE A 463 -4.80 -14.50 5.39
N ARG A 464 -5.78 -13.78 4.84
CA ARG A 464 -7.18 -13.91 5.24
C ARG A 464 -7.78 -15.18 4.65
N LYS A 465 -8.38 -16.00 5.52
CA LYS A 465 -9.18 -17.18 5.16
C LYS A 465 -10.64 -16.89 5.47
N GLY A 466 -11.44 -16.70 4.42
CA GLY A 466 -12.84 -16.28 4.51
C GLY A 466 -13.08 -14.93 3.81
N ASP A 467 -14.31 -14.43 3.91
CA ASP A 467 -14.70 -13.18 3.24
C ASP A 467 -14.05 -11.96 3.90
N GLY A 468 -13.71 -10.96 3.08
CA GLY A 468 -13.11 -9.71 3.56
C GLY A 468 -14.08 -8.77 4.25
N THR A 469 -15.37 -8.91 3.98
CA THR A 469 -16.42 -8.04 4.50
C THR A 469 -17.61 -8.88 4.88
N VAL A 470 -18.15 -8.65 6.08
CA VAL A 470 -19.39 -9.27 6.55
C VAL A 470 -20.42 -8.20 6.88
N TYR A 471 -21.70 -8.50 6.68
CA TYR A 471 -22.79 -7.58 7.01
C TYR A 471 -23.88 -8.25 7.84
N CYS A 472 -24.49 -7.49 8.76
CA CYS A 472 -25.56 -7.99 9.61
C CYS A 472 -26.89 -8.00 8.85
N THR A 473 -27.44 -9.19 8.66
CA THR A 473 -28.68 -9.40 7.91
C THR A 473 -29.92 -9.07 8.72
N GLU A 474 -31.08 -8.99 8.06
CA GLU A 474 -32.37 -8.75 8.71
C GLU A 474 -32.73 -9.80 9.78
N SER A 475 -32.20 -11.02 9.62
CA SER A 475 -32.40 -12.14 10.53
C SER A 475 -31.61 -12.01 11.86
N GLY A 476 -30.79 -10.97 12.01
CA GLY A 476 -29.89 -10.83 13.16
C GLY A 476 -28.71 -11.81 13.12
N LYS A 477 -28.34 -12.28 11.92
CA LYS A 477 -27.14 -13.11 11.68
C LYS A 477 -26.21 -12.41 10.70
N TRP A 478 -24.91 -12.65 10.83
CA TRP A 478 -23.93 -12.21 9.84
C TRP A 478 -24.10 -12.95 8.52
N SER A 479 -23.83 -12.26 7.42
CA SER A 479 -23.88 -12.80 6.06
C SER A 479 -23.01 -14.04 5.90
N THR A 480 -21.81 -14.03 6.47
CA THR A 480 -20.87 -15.13 6.51
C THR A 480 -20.12 -15.15 7.84
N LEU A 481 -19.37 -16.22 8.11
CA LEU A 481 -18.58 -16.37 9.33
C LEU A 481 -17.40 -15.38 9.34
N GLN A 482 -16.99 -14.95 10.53
CA GLN A 482 -15.81 -14.11 10.71
C GLN A 482 -14.56 -14.81 10.12
N PRO A 483 -13.75 -14.12 9.29
CA PRO A 483 -12.56 -14.69 8.70
C PRO A 483 -11.42 -14.86 9.71
N GLU A 484 -10.52 -15.79 9.41
CA GLU A 484 -9.29 -16.03 10.18
C GLU A 484 -8.07 -15.45 9.45
N CYS A 485 -7.11 -14.92 10.20
CA CYS A 485 -5.80 -14.57 9.67
C CYS A 485 -4.81 -15.70 9.96
N GLN A 486 -4.36 -16.39 8.91
CA GLN A 486 -3.44 -17.52 9.01
C GLN A 486 -2.05 -17.12 8.53
N ALA A 487 -1.00 -17.54 9.25
CA ALA A 487 0.37 -17.22 8.86
C ALA A 487 0.69 -17.81 7.47
N VAL A 488 1.40 -17.06 6.65
CA VAL A 488 1.84 -17.53 5.33
C VAL A 488 2.81 -18.70 5.49
N THR A 489 2.59 -19.78 4.74
CA THR A 489 3.42 -20.99 4.80
C THR A 489 4.46 -20.99 3.69
N CYS A 490 5.72 -21.29 4.04
CA CYS A 490 6.80 -21.54 3.10
C CYS A 490 6.92 -23.02 2.74
N SER A 491 7.67 -23.33 1.67
CA SER A 491 7.95 -24.71 1.29
C SER A 491 8.61 -25.47 2.44
N ILE A 492 8.11 -26.67 2.77
CA ILE A 492 8.68 -27.51 3.82
C ILE A 492 10.14 -27.83 3.47
N LEU A 493 11.05 -27.56 4.41
CA LEU A 493 12.46 -27.90 4.25
C LEU A 493 12.69 -29.36 4.62
N LYS A 494 13.44 -30.07 3.78
CA LYS A 494 13.87 -31.44 4.05
C LYS A 494 15.15 -31.42 4.88
N THR A 495 15.45 -32.54 5.53
CA THR A 495 16.68 -32.74 6.30
C THR A 495 17.92 -32.50 5.43
N LEU A 496 18.94 -31.86 6.01
CA LEU A 496 20.21 -31.56 5.35
C LEU A 496 21.13 -32.79 5.37
N ASP A 497 21.51 -33.31 4.20
CA ASP A 497 22.44 -34.43 4.09
C ASP A 497 23.80 -34.07 4.70
N HIS A 498 24.32 -34.94 5.56
CA HIS A 498 25.57 -34.71 6.31
C HIS A 498 25.58 -33.41 7.15
N GLY A 499 24.40 -32.91 7.53
CA GLY A 499 24.25 -31.77 8.44
C GLY A 499 23.10 -31.94 9.43
N THR A 500 22.81 -30.88 10.17
CA THR A 500 21.69 -30.71 11.08
C THR A 500 20.96 -29.41 10.73
N MET A 501 19.65 -29.38 10.98
CA MET A 501 18.80 -28.21 10.78
C MET A 501 18.00 -27.98 12.05
N THR A 502 18.10 -26.78 12.62
CA THR A 502 17.35 -26.36 13.80
C THR A 502 16.45 -25.20 13.42
N CYS A 503 15.13 -25.35 13.58
CA CYS A 503 14.17 -24.30 13.22
C CYS A 503 13.40 -23.80 14.43
N SER A 504 13.15 -22.49 14.47
CA SER A 504 12.20 -21.84 15.37
C SER A 504 10.93 -21.52 14.61
N HIS A 505 9.77 -21.94 15.13
CA HIS A 505 8.46 -21.84 14.46
C HIS A 505 7.46 -21.00 15.27
N PRO A 506 7.53 -19.65 15.24
CA PRO A 506 6.70 -18.80 16.10
C PRO A 506 5.19 -18.95 15.87
N PHE A 507 4.77 -19.19 14.62
CA PHE A 507 3.35 -19.22 14.22
C PHE A 507 2.91 -20.56 13.59
N GLY A 508 3.72 -21.61 13.76
CA GLY A 508 3.50 -22.94 13.18
C GLY A 508 4.61 -23.39 12.23
N ASN A 509 4.60 -24.67 11.88
CA ASN A 509 5.68 -25.31 11.12
C ASN A 509 5.89 -24.64 9.75
N PHE A 510 7.10 -24.12 9.53
CA PHE A 510 7.52 -23.47 8.28
C PHE A 510 6.62 -22.30 7.86
N THR A 511 6.07 -21.57 8.83
CA THR A 511 5.26 -20.37 8.59
C THR A 511 6.09 -19.09 8.70
N TYR A 512 5.50 -17.94 8.35
CA TYR A 512 6.11 -16.61 8.44
C TYR A 512 6.95 -16.43 9.71
N THR A 513 8.14 -15.82 9.55
CA THR A 513 9.17 -15.65 10.59
C THR A 513 9.75 -16.95 11.17
N THR A 514 9.49 -18.11 10.54
CA THR A 514 10.28 -19.32 10.83
C THR A 514 11.72 -19.05 10.47
N ASN A 515 12.64 -19.22 11.42
CA ASN A 515 14.07 -19.08 11.21
C ASN A 515 14.72 -20.46 11.38
N CYS A 516 15.43 -20.92 10.34
CA CYS A 516 16.13 -22.20 10.35
C CYS A 516 17.63 -21.97 10.23
N THR A 517 18.39 -22.58 11.13
CA THR A 517 19.85 -22.59 11.14
C THR A 517 20.38 -23.97 10.73
N PHE A 518 21.48 -23.98 9.97
CA PHE A 518 22.09 -25.17 9.40
C PHE A 518 23.53 -25.32 9.89
N GLU A 519 23.91 -26.55 10.20
CA GLU A 519 25.27 -26.89 10.62
C GLU A 519 25.70 -28.20 9.93
N CYS A 520 26.94 -28.28 9.49
CA CYS A 520 27.48 -29.51 8.88
C CYS A 520 28.14 -30.40 9.92
N LYS A 521 28.02 -31.72 9.75
CA LYS A 521 28.72 -32.69 10.58
C LYS A 521 30.24 -32.58 10.37
N GLU A 522 31.01 -33.04 11.33
CA GLU A 522 32.48 -33.01 11.29
C GLU A 522 33.04 -33.60 9.99
N GLY A 523 34.02 -32.91 9.38
CA GLY A 523 34.63 -33.29 8.10
C GLY A 523 33.92 -32.74 6.85
N PHE A 524 32.81 -32.02 7.01
CA PHE A 524 32.07 -31.37 5.93
C PHE A 524 32.03 -29.84 6.12
N LEU A 525 32.14 -29.10 5.02
CA LEU A 525 32.01 -27.65 4.97
C LEU A 525 30.61 -27.27 4.50
N LEU A 526 30.03 -26.26 5.16
CA LEU A 526 28.77 -25.67 4.78
C LEU A 526 28.98 -24.71 3.61
N ILE A 527 28.35 -25.02 2.47
CA ILE A 527 28.37 -24.19 1.27
C ILE A 527 27.00 -23.54 1.11
N GLY A 528 26.94 -22.23 1.31
CA GLY A 528 25.71 -21.43 1.28
C GLY A 528 25.55 -20.59 2.55
N ASN A 529 24.32 -20.16 2.82
CA ASN A 529 24.01 -19.43 4.06
C ASN A 529 23.62 -20.41 5.15
N ASP A 530 24.14 -20.18 6.35
CA ASP A 530 23.87 -20.95 7.56
C ASP A 530 22.48 -20.66 8.16
N VAL A 531 21.80 -19.59 7.69
CA VAL A 531 20.46 -19.20 8.16
C VAL A 531 19.52 -18.90 6.99
N THR A 532 18.26 -19.30 7.12
CA THR A 532 17.18 -18.85 6.22
C THR A 532 15.89 -18.58 7.01
N GLU A 533 15.08 -17.63 6.51
CA GLU A 533 13.85 -17.19 7.16
C GLU A 533 12.65 -17.26 6.20
N CYS A 534 11.50 -17.73 6.70
CA CYS A 534 10.26 -17.71 5.93
C CYS A 534 9.68 -16.29 5.85
N THR A 535 9.66 -15.72 4.65
CA THR A 535 9.21 -14.35 4.42
C THR A 535 7.69 -14.25 4.26
N ALA A 536 7.16 -13.03 4.37
CA ALA A 536 5.73 -12.75 4.15
C ALA A 536 5.23 -13.11 2.74
N SER A 537 6.14 -13.39 1.79
CA SER A 537 5.81 -13.82 0.43
C SER A 537 5.63 -15.33 0.28
N GLY A 538 5.81 -16.11 1.35
CA GLY A 538 5.77 -17.58 1.30
C GLY A 538 7.03 -18.20 0.68
N LYS A 539 8.11 -17.43 0.63
CA LYS A 539 9.43 -17.88 0.16
C LYS A 539 10.46 -17.77 1.27
N TRP A 540 11.41 -18.69 1.27
CA TRP A 540 12.62 -18.59 2.08
C TRP A 540 13.48 -17.42 1.61
N SER A 541 14.05 -16.68 2.56
CA SER A 541 14.90 -15.52 2.28
C SER A 541 16.15 -15.92 1.50
N LEU A 542 16.71 -17.09 1.80
CA LEU A 542 17.91 -17.63 1.19
C LEU A 542 17.73 -19.14 0.87
N PRO A 543 18.39 -19.66 -0.17
CA PRO A 543 18.34 -21.10 -0.48
C PRO A 543 19.03 -21.93 0.61
N VAL A 544 18.57 -23.17 0.79
CA VAL A 544 19.15 -24.13 1.74
C VAL A 544 20.61 -24.45 1.35
N PRO A 545 21.56 -24.46 2.30
CA PRO A 545 22.97 -24.75 2.01
C PRO A 545 23.22 -26.24 1.76
N THR A 546 24.43 -26.59 1.31
CA THR A 546 24.86 -27.99 1.13
C THR A 546 26.11 -28.29 1.94
N CYS A 547 26.20 -29.48 2.54
CA CYS A 547 27.41 -29.95 3.21
C CYS A 547 28.29 -30.75 2.24
N GLN A 548 29.52 -30.29 1.99
CA GLN A 548 30.47 -30.96 1.10
C GLN A 548 31.71 -31.43 1.87
N LYS A 549 32.19 -32.64 1.58
CA LYS A 549 33.36 -33.21 2.24
C LYS A 549 34.60 -32.37 1.94
N TYR A 550 35.35 -32.02 2.97
CA TYR A 550 36.61 -31.28 2.79
C TYR A 550 37.72 -32.23 2.33
N GLU A 551 37.98 -32.29 1.04
CA GLU A 551 39.19 -32.95 0.50
C GLU A 551 40.30 -31.90 0.31
N GLN A 552 41.35 -31.99 1.13
CA GLN A 552 42.61 -31.30 0.87
C GLN A 552 43.29 -31.90 -0.36
N SER A 553 42.95 -31.42 -1.55
CA SER A 553 43.73 -31.70 -2.77
C SER A 553 44.93 -30.74 -2.82
N LEU A 554 46.08 -31.19 -2.31
CA LEU A 554 47.39 -30.75 -2.79
C LEU A 554 47.58 -31.27 -4.23
N THR A 555 47.15 -30.52 -5.24
CA THR A 555 47.52 -30.81 -6.63
C THR A 555 48.30 -29.65 -7.24
N SER A 556 49.57 -29.96 -7.49
CA SER A 556 50.50 -29.23 -8.35
C SER A 556 49.89 -29.06 -9.74
N GLY A 557 49.55 -27.82 -10.10
CA GLY A 557 49.01 -27.49 -11.41
C GLY A 557 50.08 -27.53 -12.49
N ARG A 558 50.01 -28.52 -13.39
CA ARG A 558 50.55 -28.40 -14.75
C ARG A 558 49.38 -28.00 -15.67
N CYS A 559 49.46 -26.81 -16.26
CA CYS A 559 48.57 -26.42 -17.35
C CYS A 559 48.93 -27.25 -18.60
N ALA A 560 48.01 -28.09 -19.07
CA ALA A 560 48.05 -28.66 -20.41
C ALA A 560 47.23 -27.76 -21.33
N SER A 561 47.93 -27.00 -22.17
CA SER A 561 47.39 -26.25 -23.30
C SER A 561 46.90 -27.23 -24.37
N PHE A 562 45.58 -27.29 -24.61
CA PHE A 562 45.02 -27.96 -25.78
C PHE A 562 44.92 -26.98 -26.95
N LEU A 563 45.81 -27.15 -27.93
CA LEU A 563 45.72 -26.53 -29.25
C LEU A 563 44.59 -27.23 -30.04
N PHE A 564 43.50 -26.52 -30.33
CA PHE A 564 42.51 -26.99 -31.29
C PHE A 564 43.05 -26.83 -32.72
N SER A 565 43.36 -27.95 -33.37
CA SER A 565 43.62 -28.00 -34.81
C SER A 565 42.29 -28.14 -35.56
N PHE A 566 41.99 -27.20 -36.45
CA PHE A 566 40.87 -27.31 -37.38
C PHE A 566 41.19 -28.35 -38.47
N ILE A 567 40.42 -29.43 -38.55
CA ILE A 567 40.35 -30.28 -39.74
C ILE A 567 38.99 -30.04 -40.40
N ILE A 568 39.03 -29.38 -41.57
CA ILE A 568 37.87 -29.24 -42.47
C ILE A 568 37.81 -30.53 -43.30
N LEU A 569 36.76 -31.34 -43.12
CA LEU A 569 36.42 -32.40 -44.07
C LEU A 569 35.05 -32.14 -44.68
N LYS A 570 35.06 -31.92 -46.01
CA LYS A 570 33.90 -31.77 -46.88
C LYS A 570 33.07 -33.06 -46.89
N SER A 571 31.76 -32.87 -46.84
CA SER A 571 30.73 -33.90 -47.06
C SER A 571 30.86 -34.56 -48.43
N LYS A 572 30.66 -35.89 -48.48
CA LYS A 572 29.94 -36.60 -49.55
C LYS A 572 29.42 -37.95 -49.04
N SER A 573 28.09 -37.99 -48.89
CA SER A 573 27.12 -39.05 -49.15
C SER A 573 27.47 -40.54 -48.98
N LEU A 574 26.51 -41.21 -48.32
CA LEU A 574 25.90 -42.52 -48.61
C LEU A 574 26.41 -43.77 -47.89
N LEU A 575 25.40 -44.41 -47.28
CA LEU A 575 25.18 -45.86 -47.14
C LEU A 575 25.87 -46.60 -45.99
N ASN A 576 25.01 -46.88 -45.00
CA ASN A 576 24.70 -48.18 -44.41
C ASN A 576 25.75 -48.97 -43.63
N ASP A 577 25.19 -49.52 -42.54
CA ASP A 577 25.62 -50.65 -41.73
C ASP A 577 26.84 -50.40 -40.84
N PHE A 578 26.63 -50.46 -39.51
CA PHE A 578 27.04 -51.63 -38.73
C PHE A 578 26.68 -51.44 -37.24
N VAL A 579 25.84 -52.37 -36.76
CA VAL A 579 25.95 -53.15 -35.52
C VAL A 579 26.66 -52.48 -34.34
N VAL A 580 25.89 -52.15 -33.31
CA VAL A 580 26.39 -51.95 -31.94
C VAL A 580 26.28 -53.27 -31.18
N TRP A 581 27.42 -53.83 -30.77
CA TRP A 581 27.50 -54.71 -29.62
C TRP A 581 28.03 -53.90 -28.43
N LEU A 582 27.29 -53.95 -27.33
CA LEU A 582 27.69 -53.50 -25.99
C LEU A 582 28.91 -54.28 -25.51
N TYR A 583 29.79 -53.67 -24.71
CA TYR A 583 30.15 -54.20 -23.37
C TYR A 583 31.09 -53.26 -22.59
N SER A 584 30.74 -53.14 -21.31
CA SER A 584 31.48 -52.68 -20.10
C SER A 584 31.80 -51.19 -19.95
#